data_AF-A0A3P6PDE8-F1
#
_entry.id   AF-A0A3P6PDE8-F1
#
_cell.length_a   1.000
_cell.length_b   1.000
_cell.length_c   1.000
_cell.angle_alpha   90.00
_cell.angle_beta   90.00
_cell.angle_gamma   90.00
#
_symmetry.space_group_name_H-M   'P 1'
#
loop_
_entity.id
_entity.type
_entity.pdbx_description
1 polymer ?
#
loop_
_entity_poly.entity_id
_entity_poly.type
_entity_poly.pdbx_seq_one_letter_code
_entity_poly.pdbx_strand_id
1 'polypeptide(L)'
;MEPCTQPGYAMELPSLDKFIRVFNENLTVVESTVEAKLKIQRKFLINQFNKTTEWNNKWKLIVILPSLQDGEATETGQAAIEVLETIEELHSVIPNRTIIVVVRASGRGLWEDAIHTHQACRIILEGYQFHSRLNSESIWDQIETICELNYQSDLFSVQILPLLNDAALTNLPDKTMDLSMLGYNCAHLSERGLSLLHINVWNSLLTKQSERTHHFRPRFVLPHCVDPQCPFIRTHNNSALCLWNKQQSKGDEARRNNCEQLIALIALLSATVPCIVLMIILCYGRKHYEIKELKCTRPILKSVGDDWTSIRFIDEDSVC
;
A
#
# COMPACT_ATOMS: atom_id res chain seq x y z
N MET A 1 28.59 11.74 -26.90
CA MET A 1 27.11 11.78 -26.94
C MET A 1 26.68 13.04 -26.24
N GLU A 2 25.62 13.71 -26.71
CA GLU A 2 25.10 14.88 -25.99
C GLU A 2 24.57 14.44 -24.62
N PRO A 3 24.73 15.24 -23.55
CA PRO A 3 24.21 14.89 -22.22
C PRO A 3 22.70 14.63 -22.20
N CYS A 4 21.97 15.19 -23.17
CA CYS A 4 20.52 15.02 -23.34
C CYS A 4 20.12 13.67 -23.94
N THR A 5 21.06 12.92 -24.54
CA THR A 5 20.79 11.62 -25.17
C THR A 5 21.19 10.45 -24.28
N GLN A 6 21.76 10.73 -23.10
CA GLN A 6 22.17 9.69 -22.15
C GLN A 6 21.03 9.42 -21.17
N PRO A 7 20.64 8.15 -20.98
CA PRO A 7 19.63 7.82 -20.00
C PRO A 7 20.18 8.01 -18.59
N GLY A 8 19.31 8.40 -17.65
CA GLY A 8 19.73 8.78 -16.30
C GLY A 8 20.53 7.71 -15.53
N TYR A 9 20.31 6.42 -15.84
CA TYR A 9 21.04 5.31 -15.21
C TYR A 9 22.50 5.19 -15.68
N ALA A 10 22.86 5.77 -16.85
CA ALA A 10 24.21 5.71 -17.40
C ALA A 10 25.12 6.87 -16.93
N MET A 11 24.55 7.89 -16.28
CA MET A 11 25.30 9.03 -15.74
C MET A 11 26.23 8.58 -14.62
N GLU A 12 27.32 9.31 -14.32
CA GLU A 12 28.16 9.05 -13.13
C GLU A 12 27.50 9.52 -11.83
N LEU A 13 26.65 10.54 -11.90
CA LEU A 13 25.96 11.16 -10.77
C LEU A 13 24.91 10.24 -10.11
N PRO A 14 24.50 10.51 -8.85
CA PRO A 14 23.45 9.74 -8.18
C PRO A 14 22.19 9.59 -9.03
N SER A 15 21.69 8.36 -9.11
CA SER A 15 20.52 7.95 -9.87
C SER A 15 19.73 6.89 -9.09
N LEU A 16 18.47 6.68 -9.45
CA LEU A 16 17.59 5.78 -8.70
C LEU A 16 18.08 4.31 -8.70
N ASP A 17 18.60 3.84 -9.82
CA ASP A 17 19.16 2.49 -9.93
C ASP A 17 20.36 2.30 -8.99
N LYS A 18 21.20 3.33 -8.81
CA LYS A 18 22.32 3.29 -7.85
C LYS A 18 21.83 3.21 -6.41
N PHE A 19 20.81 3.98 -6.04
CA PHE A 19 20.19 3.88 -4.72
C PHE A 19 19.62 2.49 -4.47
N ILE A 20 18.94 1.90 -5.46
CA ILE A 20 18.38 0.55 -5.35
C ILE A 20 19.48 -0.50 -5.29
N ARG A 21 20.57 -0.33 -6.05
CA ARG A 21 21.69 -1.29 -6.11
C ARG A 21 22.39 -1.46 -4.76
N VAL A 22 22.35 -0.46 -3.88
CA VAL A 22 22.83 -0.58 -2.49
C VAL A 22 22.11 -1.71 -1.73
N PHE A 23 20.83 -1.94 -2.03
CA PHE A 23 20.00 -2.96 -1.38
C PHE A 23 19.83 -4.22 -2.22
N ASN A 24 20.15 -4.15 -3.52
CA ASN A 24 20.04 -5.26 -4.45
C ASN A 24 21.19 -5.22 -5.47
N GLU A 25 22.30 -5.87 -5.12
CA GLU A 25 23.51 -5.89 -5.95
C GLU A 25 23.25 -6.47 -7.35
N ASN A 26 22.34 -7.46 -7.44
CA ASN A 26 21.95 -8.15 -8.67
C ASN A 26 20.88 -7.38 -9.47
N LEU A 27 20.70 -6.08 -9.24
CA LEU A 27 19.77 -5.24 -9.99
C LEU A 27 20.10 -5.26 -11.50
N THR A 28 19.13 -5.74 -12.29
CA THR A 28 19.12 -5.61 -13.74
C THR A 28 18.48 -4.28 -14.12
N VAL A 29 19.23 -3.42 -14.80
CA VAL A 29 18.69 -2.19 -15.40
C VAL A 29 18.36 -2.50 -16.86
N VAL A 30 17.12 -2.23 -17.26
CA VAL A 30 16.67 -2.40 -18.65
C VAL A 30 16.88 -1.08 -19.36
N GLU A 31 17.64 -1.10 -20.45
CA GLU A 31 17.89 0.08 -21.26
C GLU A 31 16.58 0.54 -21.93
N SER A 32 16.27 1.83 -21.80
CA SER A 32 15.23 2.47 -22.62
C SER A 32 15.78 2.80 -24.00
N THR A 33 14.89 3.11 -24.95
CA THR A 33 15.32 3.61 -26.26
C THR A 33 15.92 5.02 -26.14
N VAL A 34 16.71 5.41 -27.14
CA VAL A 34 17.21 6.78 -27.29
C VAL A 34 16.12 7.78 -27.75
N GLU A 35 14.90 7.30 -27.98
CA GLU A 35 13.78 8.10 -28.49
C GLU A 35 13.17 8.93 -27.37
N ALA A 36 12.88 10.20 -27.64
CA ALA A 36 12.37 11.11 -26.62
C ALA A 36 10.89 10.87 -26.27
N LYS A 37 10.10 10.26 -27.17
CA LYS A 37 8.65 10.11 -27.01
C LYS A 37 8.26 8.89 -26.19
N LEU A 38 7.48 9.10 -25.14
CA LEU A 38 6.96 8.05 -24.25
C LEU A 38 6.24 6.92 -25.01
N LYS A 39 5.43 7.25 -26.02
CA LYS A 39 4.76 6.26 -26.88
C LYS A 39 5.71 5.25 -27.51
N ILE A 40 6.88 5.71 -27.96
CA ILE A 40 7.87 4.88 -28.62
C ILE A 40 8.62 4.03 -27.58
N GLN A 41 9.01 4.65 -26.46
CA GLN A 41 9.64 3.96 -25.34
C GLN A 41 8.74 2.84 -24.78
N ARG A 42 7.44 3.11 -24.62
CA ARG A 42 6.44 2.12 -24.22
C ARG A 42 6.40 0.92 -25.16
N LYS A 43 6.22 1.15 -26.46
CA LYS A 43 6.13 0.09 -27.47
C LYS A 43 7.39 -0.78 -27.47
N PHE A 44 8.55 -0.15 -27.33
CA PHE A 44 9.82 -0.87 -27.20
C PHE A 44 9.83 -1.76 -25.94
N LEU A 45 9.46 -1.21 -24.79
CA LEU A 45 9.48 -1.93 -23.53
C LEU A 45 8.48 -3.09 -23.51
N ILE A 46 7.28 -2.90 -24.04
CA ILE A 46 6.28 -3.97 -24.23
C ILE A 46 6.84 -5.09 -25.11
N ASN A 47 7.49 -4.74 -26.22
CA ASN A 47 8.13 -5.73 -27.09
C ASN A 47 9.24 -6.50 -26.36
N GLN A 48 9.99 -5.87 -25.44
CA GLN A 48 10.98 -6.57 -24.61
C GLN A 48 10.32 -7.54 -23.64
N PHE A 49 9.20 -7.16 -23.00
CA PHE A 49 8.48 -8.04 -22.10
C PHE A 49 7.81 -9.23 -22.81
N ASN A 50 7.35 -9.03 -24.05
CA ASN A 50 6.75 -10.11 -24.83
C ASN A 50 7.77 -11.15 -25.35
N LYS A 51 9.05 -10.78 -25.46
CA LYS A 51 10.10 -11.69 -25.98
C LYS A 51 10.49 -12.80 -25.01
N THR A 52 10.34 -12.59 -23.70
CA THR A 52 10.75 -13.57 -22.69
C THR A 52 9.83 -13.55 -21.49
N THR A 53 9.50 -14.74 -20.97
CA THR A 53 8.66 -14.91 -19.78
C THR A 53 9.43 -14.79 -18.47
N GLU A 54 10.76 -14.62 -18.52
CA GLU A 54 11.62 -14.49 -17.33
C GLU A 54 11.22 -13.33 -16.42
N TRP A 55 10.60 -12.30 -16.99
CA TRP A 55 10.13 -11.13 -16.26
C TRP A 55 8.98 -11.45 -15.30
N ASN A 56 8.19 -12.50 -15.54
CA ASN A 56 6.96 -12.79 -14.78
C ASN A 56 7.23 -13.02 -13.29
N ASN A 57 8.40 -13.57 -12.94
CA ASN A 57 8.76 -13.90 -11.56
C ASN A 57 9.63 -12.83 -10.89
N LYS A 58 10.00 -11.76 -11.59
CA LYS A 58 10.84 -10.68 -11.06
C LYS A 58 10.02 -9.46 -10.70
N TRP A 59 10.38 -8.79 -9.61
CA TRP A 59 9.87 -7.45 -9.31
C TRP A 59 10.43 -6.44 -10.31
N LYS A 60 9.55 -5.59 -10.83
CA LYS A 60 9.86 -4.55 -11.82
C LYS A 60 9.53 -3.21 -11.19
N LEU A 61 10.46 -2.27 -11.25
CA LEU A 61 10.21 -0.86 -10.96
C LEU A 61 10.35 -0.10 -12.27
N ILE A 62 9.25 0.46 -12.76
CA ILE A 62 9.22 1.27 -13.98
C ILE A 62 9.01 2.72 -13.57
N VAL A 63 9.94 3.60 -13.92
CA VAL A 63 9.84 5.02 -13.62
C VAL A 63 9.52 5.78 -14.90
N ILE A 64 8.38 6.45 -14.93
CA ILE A 64 7.91 7.28 -16.04
C ILE A 64 8.16 8.74 -15.65
N LEU A 65 8.99 9.42 -16.44
CA LEU A 65 9.35 10.83 -16.30
C LEU A 65 8.84 11.56 -17.56
N PRO A 66 7.54 11.83 -17.65
CA PRO A 66 6.94 12.42 -18.83
C PRO A 66 7.36 13.89 -18.98
N SER A 67 7.55 14.30 -20.23
CA SER A 67 7.66 15.70 -20.64
C SER A 67 6.30 16.21 -21.13
N LEU A 68 6.05 17.52 -21.05
CA LEU A 68 4.88 18.14 -21.68
C LEU A 68 4.78 17.86 -23.18
N GLN A 69 5.92 17.57 -23.80
CA GLN A 69 6.01 17.23 -25.21
C GLN A 69 5.73 15.76 -25.50
N ASP A 70 5.54 14.88 -24.51
CA ASP A 70 5.18 13.49 -24.78
C ASP A 70 3.78 13.36 -25.37
N GLY A 71 2.88 14.24 -24.93
CA GLY A 71 1.58 14.42 -25.54
C GLY A 71 1.61 15.15 -26.88
N GLU A 72 0.46 15.15 -27.54
CA GLU A 72 0.11 16.10 -28.57
C GLU A 72 -0.31 17.43 -27.92
N ALA A 73 -0.05 18.53 -28.60
CA ALA A 73 -0.51 19.84 -28.15
C ALA A 73 -1.99 20.04 -28.50
N THR A 74 -2.83 19.16 -27.96
CA THR A 74 -4.29 19.11 -28.16
C THR A 74 -4.97 18.79 -26.83
N GLU A 75 -6.27 19.10 -26.69
CA GLU A 75 -7.00 18.84 -25.44
C GLU A 75 -7.09 17.34 -25.10
N THR A 76 -7.18 16.48 -26.12
CA THR A 76 -7.33 15.03 -25.96
C THR A 76 -6.00 14.28 -25.94
N GLY A 77 -4.91 14.89 -26.39
CA GLY A 77 -3.60 14.25 -26.52
C GLY A 77 -2.60 14.68 -25.47
N GLN A 78 -3.02 15.25 -24.34
CA GLN A 78 -2.11 15.78 -23.32
C GLN A 78 -1.13 14.70 -22.78
N ALA A 79 0.02 15.14 -22.26
CA ALA A 79 1.03 14.23 -21.71
C ALA A 79 0.48 13.29 -20.61
N ALA A 80 -0.48 13.77 -19.82
CA ALA A 80 -1.15 12.96 -18.82
C ALA A 80 -1.93 11.77 -19.45
N ILE A 81 -2.61 12.01 -20.57
CA ILE A 81 -3.35 10.97 -21.30
C ILE A 81 -2.39 9.91 -21.84
N GLU A 82 -1.28 10.32 -22.43
CA GLU A 82 -0.23 9.41 -22.91
C GLU A 82 0.36 8.55 -21.77
N VAL A 83 0.46 9.10 -20.56
CA VAL A 83 0.88 8.36 -19.36
C VAL A 83 -0.16 7.32 -18.96
N LEU A 84 -1.45 7.67 -18.96
CA LEU A 84 -2.52 6.72 -18.64
C LEU A 84 -2.56 5.56 -19.64
N GLU A 85 -2.51 5.84 -20.95
CA GLU A 85 -2.41 4.81 -22.00
C GLU A 85 -1.17 3.93 -21.76
N THR A 86 -0.08 4.53 -21.31
CA THR A 86 1.15 3.78 -21.02
C THR A 86 0.99 2.83 -19.84
N ILE A 87 0.34 3.26 -18.77
CA ILE A 87 0.04 2.43 -17.60
C ILE A 87 -0.89 1.28 -18.00
N GLU A 88 -1.94 1.58 -18.77
CA GLU A 88 -2.92 0.61 -19.28
C GLU A 88 -2.25 -0.52 -20.06
N GLU A 89 -1.46 -0.17 -21.08
CA GLU A 89 -0.79 -1.16 -21.91
C GLU A 89 0.26 -1.96 -21.09
N LEU A 90 1.04 -1.32 -20.22
CA LEU A 90 1.99 -2.02 -19.37
C LEU A 90 1.29 -2.98 -18.40
N HIS A 91 0.20 -2.57 -17.77
CA HIS A 91 -0.59 -3.43 -16.90
C HIS A 91 -1.11 -4.66 -17.64
N SER A 92 -1.52 -4.51 -18.90
CA SER A 92 -1.99 -5.65 -19.71
C SER A 92 -0.92 -6.71 -19.99
N VAL A 93 0.36 -6.32 -20.00
CA VAL A 93 1.50 -7.19 -20.35
C VAL A 93 2.23 -7.72 -19.12
N ILE A 94 2.39 -6.88 -18.09
CA ILE A 94 3.12 -7.20 -16.84
C ILE A 94 2.27 -6.89 -15.59
N PRO A 95 1.10 -7.54 -15.41
CA PRO A 95 0.16 -7.25 -14.33
C PRO A 95 0.67 -7.65 -12.94
N ASN A 96 1.76 -8.41 -12.84
CA ASN A 96 2.25 -8.96 -11.58
C ASN A 96 3.69 -8.55 -11.30
N ARG A 97 3.96 -8.32 -10.01
CA ARG A 97 5.26 -7.91 -9.44
C ARG A 97 5.78 -6.64 -10.13
N THR A 98 4.92 -5.64 -10.24
CA THR A 98 5.24 -4.39 -10.96
C THR A 98 4.85 -3.19 -10.12
N ILE A 99 5.79 -2.27 -9.96
CA ILE A 99 5.53 -0.94 -9.40
C ILE A 99 5.85 0.05 -10.51
N ILE A 100 4.84 0.84 -10.91
CA ILE A 100 5.02 1.95 -11.83
C ILE A 100 5.06 3.24 -11.00
N VAL A 101 6.09 4.03 -11.17
CA VAL A 101 6.25 5.33 -10.53
C VAL A 101 6.20 6.39 -11.61
N VAL A 102 5.24 7.31 -11.51
CA VAL A 102 5.13 8.43 -12.44
C VAL A 102 5.55 9.69 -11.69
N VAL A 103 6.50 10.45 -12.24
CA VAL A 103 6.72 11.82 -11.76
C VAL A 103 5.76 12.72 -12.52
N ARG A 104 4.75 13.25 -11.81
CA ARG A 104 3.75 14.15 -12.41
C ARG A 104 4.42 15.38 -13.00
N ALA A 105 4.17 15.66 -14.27
CA ALA A 105 4.70 16.83 -14.98
C ALA A 105 3.59 17.86 -15.26
N SER A 106 2.88 18.27 -14.21
CA SER A 106 1.81 19.27 -14.32
C SER A 106 2.31 20.71 -14.24
N GLY A 107 3.29 20.96 -13.37
CA GLY A 107 3.79 22.30 -13.09
C GLY A 107 4.66 22.88 -14.19
N ARG A 108 4.71 24.22 -14.23
CA ARG A 108 5.38 25.00 -15.29
C ARG A 108 6.54 25.86 -14.77
N GLY A 109 6.68 25.97 -13.45
CA GLY A 109 7.53 26.98 -12.81
C GLY A 109 9.02 26.87 -13.16
N LEU A 110 9.59 25.67 -13.34
CA LEU A 110 10.98 25.52 -13.79
C LEU A 110 11.26 26.23 -15.11
N TRP A 111 10.36 26.05 -16.09
CA TRP A 111 10.50 26.62 -17.42
C TRP A 111 10.08 28.09 -17.46
N GLU A 112 9.09 28.49 -16.68
CA GLU A 112 8.72 29.90 -16.51
C GLU A 112 9.89 30.70 -15.91
N ASP A 113 10.50 30.20 -14.83
CA ASP A 113 11.70 30.79 -14.24
C ASP A 113 12.83 30.92 -15.26
N ALA A 114 13.07 29.88 -16.07
CA ALA A 114 14.09 29.90 -17.12
C ALA A 114 13.80 30.96 -18.20
N ILE A 115 12.55 31.05 -18.67
CA ILE A 115 12.07 32.04 -19.65
C ILE A 115 12.28 33.47 -19.12
N HIS A 116 12.00 33.71 -17.84
CA HIS A 116 12.16 35.02 -17.22
C HIS A 116 13.62 35.35 -16.90
N THR A 117 14.47 34.36 -16.72
CA THR A 117 15.88 34.56 -16.38
C THR A 117 16.75 34.92 -17.59
N HIS A 118 16.55 34.26 -18.73
CA HIS A 118 17.47 34.41 -19.87
C HIS A 118 16.78 34.46 -21.24
N GLN A 119 17.19 35.40 -22.10
CA GLN A 119 16.59 35.59 -23.43
C GLN A 119 16.71 34.35 -24.33
N ALA A 120 17.82 33.62 -24.27
CA ALA A 120 17.98 32.39 -25.04
C ALA A 120 16.93 31.33 -24.65
N CYS A 121 16.67 31.15 -23.35
CA CYS A 121 15.64 30.22 -22.89
C CYS A 121 14.24 30.66 -23.33
N ARG A 122 13.95 31.98 -23.31
CA ARG A 122 12.68 32.51 -23.83
C ARG A 122 12.45 32.16 -25.30
N ILE A 123 13.48 32.24 -26.14
CA ILE A 123 13.38 31.89 -27.57
C ILE A 123 13.22 30.38 -27.73
N ILE A 124 14.04 29.57 -27.05
CA ILE A 124 14.01 28.11 -27.21
C ILE A 124 12.70 27.51 -26.69
N LEU A 125 12.15 28.04 -25.60
CA LEU A 125 10.95 27.53 -24.94
C LEU A 125 9.65 28.10 -25.51
N GLU A 126 9.67 28.91 -26.57
CA GLU A 126 8.46 29.47 -27.17
C GLU A 126 7.45 28.39 -27.57
N GLY A 127 7.92 27.31 -28.22
CA GLY A 127 7.08 26.16 -28.57
C GLY A 127 6.60 25.35 -27.35
N TYR A 128 7.35 25.37 -26.25
CA TYR A 128 6.99 24.68 -25.02
C TYR A 128 5.78 25.34 -24.33
N GLN A 129 5.60 26.66 -24.51
CA GLN A 129 4.46 27.38 -23.96
C GLN A 129 3.12 26.86 -24.48
N PHE A 130 3.07 26.37 -25.72
CA PHE A 130 1.83 25.86 -26.30
C PHE A 130 1.40 24.54 -25.64
N HIS A 131 2.32 23.59 -25.52
CA HIS A 131 2.09 22.35 -24.74
C HIS A 131 1.74 22.66 -23.30
N SER A 132 2.46 23.61 -22.70
CA SER A 132 2.23 24.06 -21.34
C SER A 132 0.80 24.55 -21.14
N ARG A 133 0.27 25.45 -21.99
CA ARG A 133 -1.13 25.94 -21.88
C ARG A 133 -2.18 24.83 -21.87
N LEU A 134 -1.97 23.78 -22.65
CA LEU A 134 -2.91 22.67 -22.79
C LEU A 134 -2.72 21.57 -21.75
N ASN A 135 -1.65 21.61 -20.95
CA ASN A 135 -1.43 20.67 -19.85
C ASN A 135 -2.20 21.09 -18.60
N SER A 136 -3.38 20.51 -18.42
CA SER A 136 -4.27 20.84 -17.31
C SER A 136 -3.97 20.03 -16.06
N GLU A 137 -3.85 20.70 -14.91
CA GLU A 137 -3.73 20.04 -13.60
C GLU A 137 -4.94 19.15 -13.29
N SER A 138 -6.15 19.57 -13.68
CA SER A 138 -7.37 18.80 -13.42
C SER A 138 -7.42 17.46 -14.15
N ILE A 139 -6.71 17.33 -15.28
CA ILE A 139 -6.62 16.06 -16.03
C ILE A 139 -5.64 15.13 -15.31
N TRP A 140 -4.53 15.65 -14.81
CA TRP A 140 -3.62 14.89 -13.97
C TRP A 140 -4.28 14.40 -12.67
N ASP A 141 -5.12 15.22 -12.03
CA ASP A 141 -5.87 14.83 -10.82
C ASP A 141 -6.85 13.68 -11.09
N GLN A 142 -7.52 13.72 -12.25
CA GLN A 142 -8.39 12.63 -12.70
C GLN A 142 -7.61 11.34 -12.94
N ILE A 143 -6.44 11.43 -13.60
CA ILE A 143 -5.60 10.25 -13.86
C ILE A 143 -5.05 9.67 -12.56
N GLU A 144 -4.65 10.50 -11.61
CA GLU A 144 -4.22 10.05 -10.28
C GLU A 144 -5.35 9.27 -9.59
N THR A 145 -6.56 9.81 -9.61
CA THR A 145 -7.75 9.13 -9.09
C THR A 145 -8.01 7.80 -9.81
N ILE A 146 -7.93 7.76 -11.15
CA ILE A 146 -8.08 6.52 -11.93
C ILE A 146 -7.01 5.49 -11.54
N CYS A 147 -5.77 5.92 -11.36
CA CYS A 147 -4.63 5.09 -10.99
C CYS A 147 -4.79 4.49 -9.59
N GLU A 148 -5.27 5.27 -8.64
CA GLU A 148 -5.55 4.81 -7.28
C GLU A 148 -6.70 3.81 -7.22
N LEU A 149 -7.74 4.01 -8.02
CA LEU A 149 -8.93 3.15 -7.99
C LEU A 149 -8.74 1.84 -8.76
N ASN A 150 -8.00 1.86 -9.88
CA ASN A 150 -7.96 0.73 -10.82
C ASN A 150 -6.62 -0.01 -10.86
N TYR A 151 -5.53 0.64 -10.43
CA TYR A 151 -4.17 0.11 -10.61
C TYR A 151 -3.45 -0.09 -9.28
N GLN A 152 -4.17 -0.64 -8.29
CA GLN A 152 -3.66 -0.99 -6.97
C GLN A 152 -4.06 -2.42 -6.59
N SER A 153 -3.06 -3.26 -6.38
CA SER A 153 -3.17 -4.62 -5.83
C SER A 153 -1.88 -4.99 -5.09
N ASP A 154 -1.85 -6.16 -4.46
CA ASP A 154 -0.66 -6.64 -3.74
C ASP A 154 0.54 -6.89 -4.66
N LEU A 155 0.30 -7.15 -5.95
CA LEU A 155 1.33 -7.45 -6.94
C LEU A 155 1.47 -6.37 -8.02
N PHE A 156 0.66 -5.32 -7.99
CA PHE A 156 0.72 -4.21 -8.93
C PHE A 156 0.38 -2.90 -8.27
N SER A 157 1.20 -1.86 -8.44
CA SER A 157 0.86 -0.55 -7.92
C SER A 157 1.39 0.56 -8.81
N VAL A 158 0.55 1.56 -9.05
CA VAL A 158 0.94 2.82 -9.68
C VAL A 158 1.07 3.90 -8.62
N GLN A 159 2.18 4.63 -8.61
CA GLN A 159 2.46 5.72 -7.69
C GLN A 159 2.74 6.99 -8.48
N ILE A 160 1.79 7.93 -8.47
CA ILE A 160 2.00 9.27 -9.03
C ILE A 160 2.64 10.14 -7.96
N LEU A 161 3.80 10.70 -8.25
CA LEU A 161 4.56 11.56 -7.36
C LEU A 161 4.30 13.02 -7.76
N PRO A 162 3.79 13.87 -6.86
CA PRO A 162 3.41 15.26 -7.18
C PRO A 162 4.62 16.20 -7.27
N LEU A 163 5.85 15.69 -7.31
CA LEU A 163 7.10 16.43 -7.12
C LEU A 163 7.21 17.69 -7.99
N LEU A 164 6.75 17.65 -9.24
CA LEU A 164 6.87 18.78 -10.16
C LEU A 164 5.61 19.64 -10.27
N ASN A 165 4.62 19.46 -9.39
CA ASN A 165 3.41 20.30 -9.41
C ASN A 165 3.76 21.78 -9.16
N ASP A 166 4.53 22.03 -8.10
CA ASP A 166 4.94 23.37 -7.70
C ASP A 166 6.46 23.51 -7.78
N ALA A 167 7.06 23.07 -8.88
CA ALA A 167 8.50 23.16 -9.11
C ALA A 167 8.95 24.56 -9.52
N ALA A 168 10.09 24.99 -9.00
CA ALA A 168 10.70 26.28 -9.34
C ALA A 168 12.21 26.17 -9.26
N LEU A 169 12.92 26.96 -10.05
CA LEU A 169 14.36 27.08 -9.96
C LEU A 169 14.74 27.76 -8.64
N THR A 170 16.03 27.71 -8.28
CA THR A 170 16.51 28.34 -7.05
C THR A 170 17.48 29.46 -7.33
N ASN A 171 17.44 30.50 -6.50
CA ASN A 171 18.40 31.59 -6.59
C ASN A 171 19.80 31.16 -6.13
N LEU A 172 20.79 31.65 -6.85
CA LEU A 172 22.21 31.70 -6.50
C LEU A 172 22.46 32.77 -5.40
N PRO A 173 23.63 32.77 -4.75
CA PRO A 173 23.96 33.74 -3.69
C PRO A 173 23.88 35.21 -4.12
N ASP A 174 24.11 35.50 -5.40
CA ASP A 174 24.01 36.83 -5.99
C ASP A 174 22.57 37.22 -6.39
N LYS A 175 21.57 36.39 -6.02
CA LYS A 175 20.13 36.55 -6.32
C LYS A 175 19.75 36.33 -7.79
N THR A 176 20.67 35.85 -8.63
CA THR A 176 20.33 35.38 -9.98
C THR A 176 19.74 33.96 -9.90
N MET A 177 18.96 33.54 -10.89
CA MET A 177 18.38 32.20 -10.91
C MET A 177 19.41 31.16 -11.38
N ASP A 178 19.50 30.03 -10.67
CA ASP A 178 20.41 28.93 -11.04
C ASP A 178 19.85 28.13 -12.23
N LEU A 179 20.34 28.44 -13.44
CA LEU A 179 20.01 27.69 -14.65
C LEU A 179 20.82 26.40 -14.82
N SER A 180 21.81 26.11 -13.97
CA SER A 180 22.68 24.92 -14.11
C SER A 180 21.93 23.59 -13.96
N MET A 181 20.71 23.65 -13.40
CA MET A 181 19.78 22.54 -13.33
C MET A 181 19.24 22.09 -14.69
N LEU A 182 19.25 22.99 -15.68
CA LEU A 182 18.75 22.75 -17.02
C LEU A 182 19.91 22.51 -17.98
N GLY A 183 19.66 21.72 -19.03
CA GLY A 183 20.57 21.57 -20.15
C GLY A 183 20.65 22.86 -20.98
N TYR A 184 21.57 22.86 -21.95
CA TYR A 184 21.79 24.03 -22.84
C TYR A 184 20.53 24.47 -23.61
N ASN A 185 19.58 23.56 -23.82
CA ASN A 185 18.31 23.83 -24.49
C ASN A 185 17.21 24.38 -23.57
N CYS A 186 17.48 24.59 -22.27
CA CYS A 186 16.54 25.05 -21.25
C CYS A 186 15.27 24.19 -21.06
N ALA A 187 15.07 23.13 -21.84
CA ALA A 187 13.89 22.27 -21.82
C ALA A 187 14.13 21.00 -21.01
N HIS A 188 15.29 20.38 -21.22
CA HIS A 188 15.70 19.16 -20.53
C HIS A 188 16.45 19.49 -19.25
N LEU A 189 16.35 18.61 -18.26
CA LEU A 189 17.21 18.66 -17.08
C LEU A 189 18.66 18.33 -17.47
N SER A 190 19.63 19.01 -16.86
CA SER A 190 21.05 18.65 -16.99
C SER A 190 21.33 17.33 -16.24
N GLU A 191 22.57 16.82 -16.29
CA GLU A 191 22.94 15.64 -15.48
C GLU A 191 22.80 15.93 -13.98
N ARG A 192 23.24 17.12 -13.53
CA ARG A 192 22.99 17.65 -12.18
C ARG A 192 21.49 17.74 -11.92
N GLY A 193 20.78 18.28 -12.91
CA GLY A 193 19.35 18.21 -13.11
C GLY A 193 18.69 16.93 -12.62
N LEU A 194 18.89 15.90 -13.43
CA LEU A 194 18.35 14.58 -13.24
C LEU A 194 18.80 13.99 -11.90
N SER A 195 20.06 14.16 -11.51
CA SER A 195 20.56 13.60 -10.26
C SER A 195 19.81 14.13 -9.02
N LEU A 196 19.59 15.45 -8.96
CA LEU A 196 18.80 16.05 -7.88
C LEU A 196 17.35 15.59 -7.91
N LEU A 197 16.76 15.42 -9.10
CA LEU A 197 15.41 14.86 -9.23
C LEU A 197 15.36 13.40 -8.75
N HIS A 198 16.33 12.57 -9.12
CA HIS A 198 16.42 11.16 -8.69
C HIS A 198 16.51 11.03 -7.17
N ILE A 199 17.25 11.91 -6.50
CA ILE A 199 17.30 11.96 -5.02
C ILE A 199 15.90 12.28 -4.45
N ASN A 200 15.19 13.25 -5.03
CA ASN A 200 13.86 13.63 -4.56
C ASN A 200 12.81 12.53 -4.84
N VAL A 201 12.92 11.83 -5.98
CA VAL A 201 12.11 10.64 -6.28
C VAL A 201 12.38 9.55 -5.25
N TRP A 202 13.64 9.24 -4.94
CA TRP A 202 14.01 8.28 -3.90
C TRP A 202 13.39 8.63 -2.55
N ASN A 203 13.53 9.89 -2.11
CA ASN A 203 12.95 10.33 -0.85
C ASN A 203 11.43 10.20 -0.86
N SER A 204 10.77 10.60 -1.95
CA SER A 204 9.31 10.53 -2.11
C SER A 204 8.77 9.08 -2.11
N LEU A 205 9.51 8.13 -2.68
CA LEU A 205 9.19 6.70 -2.60
C LEU A 205 9.28 6.14 -1.18
N LEU A 206 10.09 6.76 -0.33
CA LEU A 206 10.19 6.47 1.10
C LEU A 206 9.33 7.41 1.94
N THR A 207 8.48 8.25 1.37
CA THR A 207 7.56 9.11 2.13
C THR A 207 6.14 8.58 1.98
N LYS A 208 5.33 8.68 3.05
CA LYS A 208 3.91 8.32 2.98
C LYS A 208 3.21 9.25 1.99
N GLN A 209 2.21 8.73 1.28
CA GLN A 209 1.55 9.47 0.21
C GLN A 209 1.04 10.85 0.64
N SER A 210 0.37 10.96 1.80
CA SER A 210 -0.15 12.23 2.34
C SER A 210 0.92 13.25 2.73
N GLU A 211 2.18 12.82 2.85
CA GLU A 211 3.33 13.62 3.27
C GLU A 211 4.27 13.92 2.09
N ARG A 212 3.98 13.40 0.88
CA ARG A 212 4.83 13.64 -0.29
C ARG A 212 4.81 15.12 -0.66
N THR A 213 6.00 15.69 -0.89
CA THR A 213 6.14 17.08 -1.31
C THR A 213 5.69 17.26 -2.77
N HIS A 214 4.96 18.34 -3.02
CA HIS A 214 4.63 18.87 -4.34
C HIS A 214 5.64 19.93 -4.82
N HIS A 215 6.56 20.35 -3.93
CA HIS A 215 7.56 21.36 -4.22
C HIS A 215 8.90 20.73 -4.55
N PHE A 216 9.31 20.83 -5.81
CA PHE A 216 10.67 20.55 -6.21
C PHE A 216 11.47 21.84 -6.32
N ARG A 217 12.49 21.97 -5.47
CA ARG A 217 13.50 23.03 -5.54
C ARG A 217 14.83 22.35 -5.81
N PRO A 218 15.52 22.63 -6.93
CA PRO A 218 16.74 21.94 -7.33
C PRO A 218 17.94 22.29 -6.44
N ARG A 219 17.91 21.77 -5.22
CA ARG A 219 18.98 21.84 -4.24
C ARG A 219 19.26 20.44 -3.75
N PHE A 220 20.51 20.22 -3.35
CA PHE A 220 20.86 18.96 -2.71
C PHE A 220 20.04 18.80 -1.42
N VAL A 221 19.37 17.65 -1.33
CA VAL A 221 18.72 17.16 -0.12
C VAL A 221 19.35 15.83 0.24
N LEU A 222 19.45 15.53 1.54
CA LEU A 222 20.03 14.26 1.96
C LEU A 222 19.10 13.10 1.53
N PRO A 223 19.61 12.07 0.84
CA PRO A 223 18.84 10.86 0.57
C PRO A 223 18.38 10.22 1.89
N HIS A 224 17.11 9.83 1.95
CA HIS A 224 16.57 9.14 3.12
C HIS A 224 17.19 7.75 3.24
N CYS A 225 17.59 7.42 4.47
CA CYS A 225 17.88 6.04 4.83
C CYS A 225 16.56 5.26 4.91
N VAL A 226 16.58 4.02 4.44
CA VAL A 226 15.43 3.12 4.59
C VAL A 226 15.19 2.87 6.07
N ASP A 227 13.96 3.12 6.52
CA ASP A 227 13.55 2.87 7.89
C ASP A 227 13.50 1.35 8.16
N PRO A 228 14.24 0.82 9.14
CA PRO A 228 14.19 -0.61 9.48
C PRO A 228 12.80 -1.11 9.85
N GLN A 229 11.92 -0.23 10.33
CA GLN A 229 10.51 -0.56 10.65
C GLN A 229 9.63 -0.56 9.40
N CYS A 230 10.08 0.05 8.30
CA CYS A 230 9.41 0.13 7.02
C CYS A 230 10.37 -0.07 5.84
N PRO A 231 10.96 -1.27 5.69
CA PRO A 231 12.00 -1.51 4.71
C PRO A 231 11.43 -1.77 3.30
N PHE A 232 10.49 -0.94 2.86
CA PHE A 232 9.80 -1.09 1.57
C PHE A 232 9.49 0.26 0.93
N ILE A 233 9.35 0.25 -0.40
CA ILE A 233 8.79 1.39 -1.15
C ILE A 233 7.35 1.60 -0.70
N ARG A 234 7.02 2.82 -0.28
CA ARG A 234 5.70 3.17 0.21
C ARG A 234 4.74 3.33 -0.97
N THR A 235 3.66 2.57 -0.94
CA THR A 235 2.52 2.63 -1.87
C THR A 235 1.27 3.07 -1.13
N HIS A 236 0.19 3.31 -1.87
CA HIS A 236 -1.12 3.57 -1.28
C HIS A 236 -1.53 2.47 -0.29
N ASN A 237 -1.39 1.21 -0.70
CA ASN A 237 -1.84 0.05 0.07
C ASN A 237 -0.94 -0.30 1.27
N ASN A 238 0.37 -0.04 1.18
CA ASN A 238 1.32 -0.49 2.22
C ASN A 238 1.77 0.62 3.19
N SER A 239 1.48 1.90 2.89
CA SER A 239 1.95 3.04 3.71
C SER A 239 1.48 2.97 5.17
N ALA A 240 0.30 2.38 5.42
CA ALA A 240 -0.26 2.22 6.76
C ALA A 240 0.43 1.12 7.59
N LEU A 241 1.04 0.12 6.96
CA LEU A 241 1.71 -1.00 7.65
C LEU A 241 2.83 -0.51 8.59
N CYS A 242 3.42 0.62 8.25
CA CYS A 242 4.41 1.31 9.04
C CYS A 242 3.95 1.74 10.44
N LEU A 243 2.69 2.16 10.57
CA LEU A 243 2.13 2.57 11.86
C LEU A 243 1.89 1.34 12.76
N TRP A 244 1.53 0.21 12.15
CA TRP A 244 1.28 -1.05 12.84
C TRP A 244 2.56 -1.63 13.47
N ASN A 245 3.69 -1.56 12.76
CA ASN A 245 4.99 -1.99 13.28
C ASN A 245 5.46 -1.16 14.49
N LYS A 246 5.04 0.11 14.59
CA LYS A 246 5.37 0.97 15.75
C LYS A 246 4.60 0.57 17.01
N GLN A 247 3.37 0.07 16.87
CA GLN A 247 2.54 -0.38 18.00
C GLN A 247 2.94 -1.77 18.50
N GLN A 248 3.46 -2.65 17.65
CA GLN A 248 4.01 -3.95 18.04
C GLN A 248 5.34 -3.89 18.83
N SER A 249 5.63 -2.77 19.51
CA SER A 249 6.74 -2.70 20.46
C SER A 249 6.41 -3.53 21.71
N LYS A 250 7.42 -4.24 22.26
CA LYS A 250 7.42 -5.26 23.32
C LYS A 250 6.38 -5.15 24.47
N GLY A 251 5.84 -3.96 24.76
CA GLY A 251 4.80 -3.77 25.78
C GLY A 251 3.44 -4.38 25.42
N ASP A 252 3.05 -4.36 24.15
CA ASP A 252 1.73 -4.85 23.72
C ASP A 252 1.65 -6.37 23.59
N GLU A 253 2.77 -7.03 23.28
CA GLU A 253 2.88 -8.49 23.28
C GLU A 253 2.73 -9.07 24.70
N ALA A 254 3.36 -8.42 25.69
CA ALA A 254 3.17 -8.75 27.11
C ALA A 254 1.74 -8.50 27.58
N ARG A 255 1.12 -7.39 27.16
CA ARG A 255 -0.27 -7.05 27.51
C ARG A 255 -1.28 -8.01 26.89
N ARG A 256 -1.06 -8.44 25.64
CA ARG A 256 -1.90 -9.42 24.94
C ARG A 256 -1.82 -10.80 25.58
N ASN A 257 -0.61 -11.27 25.91
CA ASN A 257 -0.42 -12.50 26.67
C ASN A 257 -1.13 -12.45 28.03
N ASN A 258 -1.06 -11.33 28.74
CA ASN A 258 -1.74 -11.18 30.03
C ASN A 258 -3.26 -11.22 29.90
N CYS A 259 -3.83 -10.61 28.85
CA CYS A 259 -5.28 -10.69 28.57
C CYS A 259 -5.72 -12.11 28.19
N GLU A 260 -4.95 -12.81 27.36
CA GLU A 260 -5.26 -14.19 26.95
C GLU A 260 -5.20 -15.16 28.15
N GLN A 261 -4.22 -14.98 29.05
CA GLN A 261 -4.13 -15.73 30.32
C GLN A 261 -5.32 -15.42 31.25
N LEU A 262 -5.75 -14.16 31.33
CA LEU A 262 -6.89 -13.77 32.17
C LEU A 262 -8.21 -14.36 31.65
N ILE A 263 -8.42 -14.37 30.33
CA ILE A 263 -9.60 -15.00 29.71
C ILE A 263 -9.62 -16.51 29.98
N ALA A 264 -8.47 -17.17 29.87
CA ALA A 264 -8.35 -18.60 30.17
C ALA A 264 -8.68 -18.91 31.65
N LEU A 265 -8.20 -18.09 32.59
CA LEU A 265 -8.51 -18.21 34.02
C LEU A 265 -10.00 -18.02 34.32
N ILE A 266 -10.64 -17.01 33.71
CA ILE A 266 -12.07 -16.75 33.87
C ILE A 266 -12.90 -17.93 33.33
N ALA A 267 -12.53 -18.48 32.17
CA ALA A 267 -13.21 -19.63 31.59
C ALA A 267 -13.05 -20.91 32.44
N LEU A 268 -11.88 -21.11 33.06
CA LEU A 268 -11.65 -22.23 33.98
C LEU A 268 -12.46 -22.09 35.27
N LEU A 269 -12.54 -20.88 35.83
CA LEU A 269 -13.34 -20.61 37.03
C LEU A 269 -14.84 -20.76 36.75
N SER A 270 -15.33 -20.29 35.59
CA SER A 270 -16.75 -20.41 35.23
C SER A 270 -17.19 -21.86 35.00
N ALA A 271 -16.28 -22.75 34.59
CA ALA A 271 -16.56 -24.18 34.45
C ALA A 271 -16.44 -24.95 35.77
N THR A 272 -15.46 -24.63 36.61
CA THR A 272 -15.17 -25.38 37.84
C THR A 272 -16.14 -25.08 38.98
N VAL A 273 -16.55 -23.82 39.13
CA VAL A 273 -17.49 -23.40 40.19
C VAL A 273 -18.84 -24.14 40.11
N PRO A 274 -19.55 -24.21 38.97
CA PRO A 274 -20.81 -24.95 38.89
C PRO A 274 -20.63 -26.46 39.07
N CYS A 275 -19.50 -27.04 38.64
CA CYS A 275 -19.18 -28.45 38.92
C CYS A 275 -19.00 -28.72 40.42
N ILE A 276 -18.31 -27.83 41.14
CA ILE A 276 -18.15 -27.95 42.59
C ILE A 276 -19.49 -27.78 43.31
N VAL A 277 -20.31 -26.81 42.90
CA VAL A 277 -21.66 -26.60 43.46
C VAL A 277 -22.54 -27.83 43.22
N LEU A 278 -22.53 -28.42 42.02
CA LEU A 278 -23.24 -29.66 41.72
C LEU A 278 -22.76 -30.82 42.59
N MET A 279 -21.45 -30.97 42.77
CA MET A 279 -20.89 -32.01 43.65
C MET A 279 -21.32 -31.82 45.11
N ILE A 280 -21.34 -30.58 45.61
CA ILE A 280 -21.82 -30.28 46.96
C ILE A 280 -23.30 -30.63 47.08
N ILE A 281 -24.15 -30.23 46.13
CA ILE A 281 -25.58 -30.55 46.13
C ILE A 281 -25.81 -32.08 46.10
N LEU A 282 -25.06 -32.81 45.28
CA LEU A 282 -25.17 -34.28 45.21
C LEU A 282 -24.66 -34.97 46.49
N CYS A 283 -23.59 -34.46 47.11
CA CYS A 283 -23.07 -34.97 48.38
C CYS A 283 -24.01 -34.68 49.57
N TYR A 284 -24.63 -33.49 49.62
CA TYR A 284 -25.61 -33.14 50.66
C TYR A 284 -26.96 -33.86 50.43
N GLY A 285 -27.37 -34.04 49.18
CA GLY A 285 -28.56 -34.83 48.81
C GLY A 285 -28.44 -36.31 49.22
N ARG A 286 -27.25 -36.90 49.06
CA ARG A 286 -26.97 -38.27 49.56
C ARG A 286 -27.02 -38.37 51.08
N LYS A 287 -26.45 -37.39 51.80
CA LYS A 287 -26.45 -37.37 53.27
C LYS A 287 -27.85 -37.20 53.88
N HIS A 288 -28.76 -36.53 53.17
CA HIS A 288 -30.15 -36.35 53.61
C HIS A 288 -31.04 -37.57 53.33
N TYR A 289 -30.65 -38.44 52.40
CA TYR A 289 -31.36 -39.69 52.12
C TYR A 289 -31.01 -40.81 53.12
N GLU A 290 -29.79 -40.81 53.65
CA GLU A 290 -29.36 -41.77 54.69
C GLU A 290 -29.99 -41.52 56.08
N ILE A 291 -30.51 -40.32 56.35
CA ILE A 291 -31.05 -39.93 57.67
C ILE A 291 -32.58 -40.18 57.77
N LYS A 292 -33.22 -40.72 56.72
CA LYS A 292 -34.67 -41.02 56.71
C LYS A 292 -35.04 -42.50 56.82
N GLU A 293 -34.13 -43.38 57.20
CA GLU A 293 -34.49 -44.71 57.72
C GLU A 293 -34.78 -44.62 59.23
N LEU A 294 -35.93 -44.02 59.56
CA LEU A 294 -36.47 -44.09 60.91
C LEU A 294 -37.30 -45.38 61.04
N LYS A 295 -36.85 -46.28 61.93
CA LYS A 295 -37.56 -47.45 62.44
C LYS A 295 -39.06 -47.17 62.65
N CYS A 296 -39.91 -48.01 62.05
CA CYS A 296 -41.27 -48.25 62.54
C CYS A 296 -41.49 -49.75 62.72
N THR A 297 -41.99 -50.10 63.91
CA THR A 297 -42.17 -51.46 64.41
C THR A 297 -43.65 -51.84 64.34
N ARG A 298 -43.94 -53.04 63.79
CA ARG A 298 -45.17 -53.89 63.90
C ARG A 298 -46.43 -53.44 63.12
N PRO A 299 -47.37 -54.37 62.76
CA PRO A 299 -47.44 -55.82 63.01
C PRO A 299 -47.48 -56.67 61.72
N ILE A 300 -47.29 -57.99 61.86
CA ILE A 300 -47.43 -58.97 60.77
C ILE A 300 -48.93 -59.07 60.42
N LEU A 301 -49.31 -58.55 59.25
CA LEU A 301 -50.64 -58.76 58.67
C LEU A 301 -50.57 -59.97 57.74
N LYS A 302 -51.43 -60.96 58.03
CA LYS A 302 -51.60 -62.20 57.27
C LYS A 302 -52.05 -61.88 55.84
N SER A 303 -51.54 -62.60 54.84
CA SER A 303 -51.89 -62.40 53.43
C SER A 303 -53.38 -62.66 53.18
N VAL A 304 -54.00 -61.77 52.39
CA VAL A 304 -55.39 -61.92 51.93
C VAL A 304 -55.46 -63.13 50.99
N GLY A 305 -56.20 -64.17 51.39
CA GLY A 305 -56.35 -65.44 50.67
C GLY A 305 -56.44 -66.70 51.55
N ASP A 306 -56.25 -66.58 52.86
CA ASP A 306 -56.13 -67.71 53.80
C ASP A 306 -57.44 -68.31 54.34
N ASP A 307 -58.62 -67.82 53.97
CA ASP A 307 -59.87 -68.49 54.37
C ASP A 307 -61.02 -68.25 53.38
N TRP A 308 -61.40 -69.32 52.66
CA TRP A 308 -62.41 -69.33 51.60
C TRP A 308 -63.75 -69.90 52.09
N THR A 309 -64.29 -69.36 53.19
CA THR A 309 -65.57 -69.82 53.71
C THR A 309 -66.53 -68.68 54.02
N SER A 310 -67.04 -68.00 52.97
CA SER A 310 -68.44 -67.55 52.89
C SER A 310 -68.67 -66.70 51.64
N ILE A 311 -69.03 -67.35 50.54
CA ILE A 311 -69.65 -66.70 49.38
C ILE A 311 -71.17 -66.72 49.60
N ARG A 312 -71.83 -65.55 49.54
CA ARG A 312 -73.17 -65.30 48.96
C ARG A 312 -73.27 -63.79 48.64
N PHE A 313 -73.34 -63.39 47.35
CA PHE A 313 -74.54 -63.06 46.55
C PHE A 313 -75.29 -61.83 47.11
N ILE A 314 -75.71 -60.81 46.36
CA ILE A 314 -76.04 -60.59 44.94
C ILE A 314 -76.12 -59.06 44.75
N ASP A 315 -75.87 -58.64 43.51
CA ASP A 315 -76.32 -57.46 42.75
C ASP A 315 -76.82 -56.20 43.46
N GLU A 316 -76.42 -55.04 42.94
CA GLU A 316 -77.22 -54.22 41.99
C GLU A 316 -76.74 -52.76 42.10
N ASP A 317 -76.35 -52.19 40.95
CA ASP A 317 -76.62 -50.82 40.48
C ASP A 317 -76.25 -49.62 41.40
N SER A 318 -75.68 -48.51 40.94
CA SER A 318 -75.71 -47.89 39.62
C SER A 318 -74.78 -46.66 39.65
N VAL A 319 -74.05 -46.50 38.54
CA VAL A 319 -73.75 -45.25 37.81
C VAL A 319 -73.93 -43.92 38.56
N CYS A 320 -72.82 -43.32 38.98
CA CYS A 320 -72.23 -42.10 38.40
C CYS A 320 -70.81 -41.93 38.96
#